data_AF-A0A2N7RRD4-F1
#
_entry.id   AF-A0A2N7RRD4-F1
#
_cell.length_a   1.000
_cell.length_b   1.000
_cell.length_c   1.000
_cell.angle_alpha   90.00
_cell.angle_beta   90.00
_cell.angle_gamma   90.00
#
_symmetry.space_group_name_H-M   'P 1'
#
loop_
_entity.id
_entity.type
_entity.pdbx_description
1 polymer ?
#
loop_
_entity_poly.entity_id
_entity_poly.type
_entity_poly.pdbx_seq_one_letter_code
_entity_poly.pdbx_strand_id
1 'polypeptide(L)'
;MRLVLLAALMTALPLAAQEPAPAQTQQQTQDNSVYLDENYAASDARHAAYALRTAPVRDEALGAWHVLLEFPDAPGTVALENYASGPDLSQASFRHLRKWYYPSGQLARDERLDAQGNVLTGSTSFYANGQVKQRVTLLANGRDSISENYHENGQLMNRISYHGKHMADGEYVSYGPNGRMSSRAFLKGGKMHGLQEVFYADGKLFQRSHFRNDKQDGEFLTLAEDGKVLARKVWVDGEPDGWSFESHDNGQLAQKALYRKGKLLSMQKWSRNGKPSIAWQQDAQGREQGDVTEWYDNGVRAKVIPMRDGQRHGLLQVWASDGSLLQIVPYEHGKKQGIERRWDKRGKQLWQKAWQAGAQAPAGQ
;
A
#
# COMPACT_ATOMS: atom_id res chain seq x y z
N MET A 1 -42.72 31.87 -43.77
CA MET A 1 -42.18 33.02 -44.54
C MET A 1 -40.71 32.73 -44.80
N ARG A 2 -40.31 32.10 -45.93
CA ARG A 2 -39.98 32.71 -47.24
C ARG A 2 -39.11 33.98 -47.07
N LEU A 3 -37.80 33.89 -47.24
CA LEU A 3 -36.98 33.89 -48.49
C LEU A 3 -36.36 35.29 -48.68
N VAL A 4 -35.05 35.36 -48.84
CA VAL A 4 -34.34 35.86 -50.05
C VAL A 4 -32.86 36.13 -49.71
N LEU A 5 -31.98 35.42 -50.43
CA LEU A 5 -30.56 35.73 -50.66
C LEU A 5 -30.41 37.07 -51.38
N LEU A 6 -29.40 37.87 -51.05
CA LEU A 6 -28.74 38.69 -52.07
C LEU A 6 -27.28 39.00 -51.71
N ALA A 7 -26.40 38.58 -52.61
CA ALA A 7 -25.00 38.95 -52.68
C ALA A 7 -24.85 40.41 -53.12
N ALA A 8 -23.81 41.09 -52.65
CA ALA A 8 -23.35 42.34 -53.23
C ALA A 8 -21.81 42.39 -53.20
N LEU A 9 -21.27 42.75 -54.37
CA LEU A 9 -19.86 42.75 -54.73
C LEU A 9 -19.02 43.73 -53.92
N MET A 10 -17.77 43.35 -53.69
CA MET A 10 -16.70 44.24 -53.27
C MET A 10 -16.34 45.23 -54.39
N THR A 11 -16.31 46.51 -54.05
CA THR A 11 -15.55 47.54 -54.78
C THR A 11 -14.50 48.13 -53.84
N ALA A 12 -13.24 48.03 -54.27
CA ALA A 12 -12.10 48.58 -53.58
C ALA A 12 -11.98 50.09 -53.83
N LEU A 13 -11.59 50.85 -52.80
CA LEU A 13 -11.02 52.20 -52.92
C LEU A 13 -9.83 52.35 -51.94
N PRO A 14 -8.86 53.23 -52.25
CA PRO A 14 -7.46 52.94 -52.00
C PRO A 14 -6.91 53.48 -50.68
N LEU A 15 -5.77 52.88 -50.37
CA LEU A 15 -4.81 53.09 -49.29
C LEU A 15 -4.47 54.58 -49.06
N ALA A 16 -4.79 55.11 -47.88
CA ALA A 16 -4.18 56.32 -47.34
C ALA A 16 -3.17 55.90 -46.26
N ALA A 17 -1.90 56.22 -46.48
CA ALA A 17 -0.80 55.94 -45.56
C ALA A 17 -0.95 56.77 -44.28
N GLN A 18 -1.06 56.10 -43.13
CA GLN A 18 -0.83 56.70 -41.81
C GLN A 18 0.59 56.36 -41.36
N GLU A 19 1.33 57.38 -40.95
CA GLU A 19 2.69 57.29 -40.41
C GLU A 19 2.75 56.37 -39.18
N PRO A 20 3.81 55.56 -39.00
CA PRO A 20 3.95 54.74 -37.81
C PRO A 20 4.31 55.61 -36.59
N ALA A 21 3.56 55.42 -35.50
CA ALA A 21 3.88 55.93 -34.17
C ALA A 21 5.27 55.44 -33.71
N PRO A 22 6.02 56.22 -32.89
CA PRO A 22 7.37 55.87 -32.51
C PRO A 22 7.39 54.59 -31.66
N ALA A 23 8.30 53.69 -32.01
CA ALA A 23 8.53 52.43 -31.32
C ALA A 23 8.87 52.68 -29.84
N GLN A 24 8.02 52.17 -28.94
CA GLN A 24 8.38 52.01 -27.54
C GLN A 24 9.49 50.96 -27.45
N THR A 25 10.68 51.41 -27.05
CA THR A 25 11.85 50.58 -26.83
C THR A 25 11.56 49.67 -25.63
N GLN A 26 11.32 48.37 -25.88
CA GLN A 26 11.36 47.37 -24.83
C GLN A 26 12.81 47.31 -24.34
N GLN A 27 13.05 47.81 -23.12
CA GLN A 27 14.30 47.55 -22.42
C GLN A 27 14.41 46.05 -22.17
N GLN A 28 15.28 45.39 -22.93
CA GLN A 28 15.77 44.05 -22.66
C GLN A 28 16.48 44.07 -21.31
N THR A 29 15.77 43.69 -20.24
CA THR A 29 16.41 43.30 -18.98
C THR A 29 17.28 42.09 -19.26
N GLN A 30 18.59 42.28 -19.18
CA GLN A 30 19.58 41.22 -19.32
C GLN A 30 19.30 40.14 -18.25
N ASP A 31 18.93 38.94 -18.68
CA ASP A 31 18.62 37.81 -17.78
C ASP A 31 19.91 37.34 -17.10
N ASN A 32 20.25 37.92 -15.94
CA ASN A 32 21.45 37.61 -15.18
C ASN A 32 21.22 36.41 -14.22
N SER A 33 20.32 35.50 -14.59
CA SER A 33 19.93 34.38 -13.74
C SER A 33 21.00 33.30 -13.72
N VAL A 34 21.36 32.86 -12.52
CA VAL A 34 22.22 31.70 -12.30
C VAL A 34 21.35 30.50 -11.96
N TYR A 35 21.43 29.46 -12.77
CA TYR A 35 20.67 28.22 -12.56
C TYR A 35 21.49 27.23 -11.73
N LEU A 36 20.86 26.61 -10.74
CA LEU A 36 21.50 25.72 -9.78
C LEU A 36 20.76 24.37 -9.68
N ASP A 37 21.48 23.27 -9.52
CA ASP A 37 20.93 21.94 -9.27
C ASP A 37 20.50 21.74 -7.79
N GLU A 38 20.07 20.52 -7.43
CA GLU A 38 19.65 20.18 -6.06
C GLU A 38 20.78 20.33 -5.02
N ASN A 39 22.05 20.29 -5.45
CA ASN A 39 23.24 20.46 -4.61
C ASN A 39 23.78 21.89 -4.65
N TYR A 40 23.03 22.83 -5.24
CA TYR A 40 23.42 24.23 -5.43
C TYR A 40 24.65 24.43 -6.34
N ALA A 41 25.01 23.43 -7.14
CA ALA A 41 26.04 23.56 -8.17
C ALA A 41 25.44 24.20 -9.43
N ALA A 42 26.27 24.91 -10.20
CA ALA A 42 25.83 25.52 -11.44
C ALA A 42 25.26 24.47 -12.41
N SER A 43 24.10 24.78 -12.98
CA SER A 43 23.34 23.92 -13.89
C SER A 43 22.84 24.72 -15.09
N ASP A 44 22.30 24.04 -16.09
CA ASP A 44 21.52 24.66 -17.14
C ASP A 44 20.04 24.80 -16.73
N ALA A 45 19.29 25.66 -17.41
CA ALA A 45 17.90 25.94 -17.06
C ALA A 45 16.97 24.71 -17.09
N ARG A 46 17.28 23.68 -17.91
CA ARG A 46 16.43 22.49 -18.05
C ARG A 46 16.61 21.51 -16.89
N HIS A 47 17.78 21.51 -16.26
CA HIS A 47 18.11 20.63 -15.14
C HIS A 47 18.24 21.38 -13.81
N ALA A 48 17.84 22.65 -13.79
CA ALA A 48 17.88 23.47 -12.59
C ALA A 48 16.82 23.02 -11.59
N ALA A 49 17.19 22.94 -10.32
CA ALA A 49 16.25 22.89 -9.20
C ALA A 49 15.90 24.31 -8.72
N TYR A 50 16.82 25.26 -8.91
CA TYR A 50 16.70 26.64 -8.43
C TYR A 50 17.23 27.64 -9.45
N ALA A 51 16.67 28.86 -9.42
CA ALA A 51 17.23 30.02 -10.10
C ALA A 51 17.59 31.11 -9.09
N LEU A 52 18.84 31.57 -9.11
CA LEU A 52 19.30 32.74 -8.38
C LEU A 52 19.23 33.94 -9.32
N ARG A 53 18.16 34.73 -9.17
CA ARG A 53 17.92 35.94 -9.98
C ARG A 53 18.25 37.22 -9.23
N THR A 54 18.17 37.17 -7.90
CA THR A 54 18.51 38.29 -7.00
C THR A 54 19.86 38.01 -6.32
N ALA A 55 20.76 38.99 -6.33
CA ALA A 55 22.06 38.83 -5.71
C ALA A 55 21.93 38.61 -4.17
N PRO A 56 22.70 37.67 -3.58
CA PRO A 56 22.80 37.52 -2.13
C PRO A 56 23.12 38.83 -1.41
N VAL A 57 22.43 39.09 -0.30
CA VAL A 57 22.63 40.30 0.51
C VAL A 57 23.30 39.94 1.83
N ARG A 58 24.35 40.66 2.21
CA ARG A 58 25.02 40.45 3.49
C ARG A 58 24.20 41.04 4.64
N ASP A 59 23.84 40.21 5.61
CA ASP A 59 23.26 40.62 6.89
C ASP A 59 24.38 40.70 7.94
N GLU A 60 24.73 41.92 8.36
CA GLU A 60 25.82 42.14 9.32
C GLU A 60 25.44 41.73 10.75
N ALA A 61 24.17 41.81 11.13
CA ALA A 61 23.71 41.42 12.46
C ALA A 61 23.81 39.90 12.66
N LEU A 62 23.51 39.14 11.60
CA LEU A 62 23.59 37.69 11.59
C LEU A 62 24.95 37.14 11.13
N GLY A 63 25.82 38.00 10.60
CA GLY A 63 27.12 37.60 10.04
C GLY A 63 26.98 36.58 8.91
N ALA A 64 25.91 36.66 8.12
CA ALA A 64 25.54 35.67 7.12
C ALA A 64 24.96 36.33 5.86
N TRP A 65 24.95 35.61 4.76
CA TRP A 65 24.35 36.05 3.49
C TRP A 65 22.90 35.59 3.43
N HIS A 66 21.97 36.53 3.31
CA HIS A 66 20.57 36.24 2.99
C HIS A 66 20.45 35.92 1.51
N VAL A 67 19.86 34.76 1.20
CA VAL A 67 19.75 34.24 -0.15
C VAL A 67 18.31 33.82 -0.42
N LEU A 68 17.82 34.24 -1.59
CA LEU A 68 16.50 33.88 -2.12
C LEU A 68 16.73 33.13 -3.44
N LEU A 69 16.33 31.87 -3.45
CA LEU A 69 16.30 31.06 -4.65
C LEU A 69 14.86 30.92 -5.13
N GLU A 70 14.65 31.08 -6.42
CA GLU A 70 13.35 31.00 -7.07
C GLU A 70 13.16 29.65 -7.77
N PHE A 71 11.91 29.32 -8.08
CA PHE A 71 11.61 28.23 -9.00
C PHE A 71 12.12 28.59 -10.41
N PRO A 72 12.86 27.69 -11.10
CA PRO A 72 13.40 27.97 -12.43
C PRO A 72 12.33 28.41 -13.44
N ASP A 73 11.18 27.72 -13.42
CA ASP A 73 10.07 27.90 -14.35
C ASP A 73 9.03 28.94 -13.90
N ALA A 74 9.20 29.56 -12.72
CA ALA A 74 8.28 30.56 -12.19
C ALA A 74 9.04 31.77 -11.60
N PRO A 75 9.60 32.66 -12.45
CA PRO A 75 10.30 33.86 -12.01
C PRO A 75 9.49 34.71 -11.04
N GLY A 76 10.14 35.21 -9.99
CA GLY A 76 9.52 35.95 -8.89
C GLY A 76 8.87 35.07 -7.81
N THR A 77 8.82 33.75 -7.99
CA THR A 77 8.29 32.83 -6.99
C THR A 77 9.43 32.17 -6.23
N VAL A 78 9.60 32.55 -4.96
CA VAL A 78 10.64 31.99 -4.08
C VAL A 78 10.37 30.50 -3.85
N ALA A 79 11.39 29.68 -4.04
CA ALA A 79 11.43 28.25 -3.72
C ALA A 79 12.14 27.97 -2.38
N LEU A 80 13.22 28.71 -2.10
CA LEU A 80 14.01 28.59 -0.88
C LEU A 80 14.48 29.98 -0.40
N GLU A 81 14.25 30.25 0.89
CA GLU A 81 14.84 31.36 1.63
C GLU A 81 15.80 30.80 2.68
N ASN A 82 17.03 31.31 2.72
CA ASN A 82 18.05 30.81 3.64
C ASN A 82 19.09 31.87 4.02
N TYR A 83 19.83 31.60 5.09
CA TYR A 83 21.06 32.31 5.42
C TYR A 83 22.26 31.37 5.27
N ALA A 84 23.29 31.83 4.59
CA ALA A 84 24.49 31.04 4.25
C ALA A 84 25.77 31.72 4.72
N SER A 85 26.83 30.94 4.95
CA SER A 85 28.15 31.46 5.35
C SER A 85 28.87 32.24 4.24
N GLY A 86 28.44 32.08 2.99
CA GLY A 86 29.01 32.73 1.82
C GLY A 86 28.01 32.79 0.66
N PRO A 87 28.31 33.59 -0.38
CA PRO A 87 27.44 33.72 -1.55
C PRO A 87 27.52 32.53 -2.51
N ASP A 88 28.62 31.76 -2.51
CA ASP A 88 28.73 30.50 -3.24
C ASP A 88 28.09 29.37 -2.44
N LEU A 89 26.84 29.04 -2.78
CA LEU A 89 26.06 28.03 -2.09
C LEU A 89 26.60 26.61 -2.23
N SER A 90 27.40 26.32 -3.26
CA SER A 90 27.98 24.98 -3.46
C SER A 90 29.04 24.64 -2.40
N GLN A 91 29.60 25.67 -1.75
CA GLN A 91 30.63 25.56 -0.70
C GLN A 91 30.16 26.10 0.66
N ALA A 92 28.99 26.73 0.71
CA ALA A 92 28.51 27.39 1.92
C ALA A 92 27.83 26.42 2.91
N SER A 93 27.94 26.76 4.19
CA SER A 93 27.12 26.19 5.26
C SER A 93 25.89 27.05 5.50
N PHE A 94 24.73 26.42 5.72
CA PHE A 94 23.50 27.14 6.10
C PHE A 94 23.44 27.40 7.60
N ARG A 95 22.88 28.54 8.00
CA ARG A 95 22.84 29.03 9.39
C ARG A 95 21.51 29.73 9.66
N HIS A 96 21.15 29.91 10.93
CA HIS A 96 19.98 30.66 11.42
C HIS A 96 18.60 30.15 10.98
N LEU A 97 18.31 30.14 9.67
CA LEU A 97 17.00 29.85 9.10
C LEU A 97 17.10 29.23 7.71
N ARG A 98 16.21 28.28 7.45
CA ARG A 98 15.84 27.82 6.11
C ARG A 98 14.32 27.70 6.00
N LYS A 99 13.77 28.15 4.87
CA LYS A 99 12.36 27.99 4.53
C LYS A 99 12.21 27.56 3.09
N TRP A 100 11.43 26.51 2.86
CA TRP A 100 11.05 26.04 1.55
C TRP A 100 9.61 26.40 1.29
N TYR A 101 9.29 26.72 0.04
CA TYR A 101 7.96 27.15 -0.38
C TYR A 101 7.43 26.22 -1.48
N TYR A 102 6.11 26.16 -1.60
CA TYR A 102 5.42 25.56 -2.74
C TYR A 102 5.43 26.51 -3.94
N PRO A 103 5.21 26.03 -5.17
CA PRO A 103 5.02 26.88 -6.35
C PRO A 103 3.86 27.87 -6.22
N SER A 104 2.92 27.64 -5.29
CA SER A 104 1.85 28.59 -4.94
C SER A 104 2.32 29.77 -4.09
N GLY A 105 3.59 29.79 -3.65
CA GLY A 105 4.14 30.76 -2.71
C GLY A 105 3.87 30.45 -1.23
N GLN A 106 3.11 29.39 -0.92
CA GLN A 106 2.86 28.99 0.47
C GLN A 106 4.08 28.30 1.09
N LEU A 107 4.31 28.52 2.39
CA LEU A 107 5.40 27.87 3.13
C LEU A 107 5.18 26.35 3.15
N ALA A 108 6.18 25.60 2.72
CA ALA A 108 6.18 24.14 2.70
C ALA A 108 6.95 23.55 3.89
N ARG A 109 8.04 24.19 4.30
CA ARG A 109 8.85 23.77 5.45
C ARG A 109 9.64 24.92 6.02
N ASP A 110 9.86 24.92 7.33
CA ASP A 110 10.84 25.75 8.01
C ASP A 110 11.76 24.94 8.93
N GLU A 111 12.96 25.48 9.16
CA GLU A 111 13.96 24.93 10.05
C GLU A 111 14.82 26.05 10.65
N ARG A 112 15.08 25.95 11.96
CA ARG A 112 15.95 26.89 12.70
C ARG A 112 17.29 26.23 12.96
N LEU A 113 18.36 26.95 12.64
CA LEU A 113 19.74 26.46 12.71
C LEU A 113 20.55 27.34 13.67
N ASP A 114 21.53 26.77 14.34
CA ASP A 114 22.53 27.52 15.08
C ASP A 114 23.58 28.15 14.13
N ALA A 115 24.57 28.82 14.69
CA ALA A 115 25.64 29.45 13.92
C ALA A 115 26.58 28.43 13.23
N GLN A 116 26.55 27.17 13.66
CA GLN A 116 27.33 26.05 13.15
C GLN A 116 26.54 25.24 12.10
N GLY A 117 25.24 25.53 11.92
CA GLY A 117 24.35 24.83 11.00
C GLY A 117 23.64 23.61 11.59
N ASN A 118 23.66 23.43 12.91
CA ASN A 118 22.90 22.38 13.57
C ASN A 118 21.46 22.85 13.83
N VAL A 119 20.50 21.95 13.73
CA VAL A 119 19.09 22.25 13.97
C VAL A 119 18.85 22.57 15.46
N LEU A 120 18.23 23.72 15.75
CA LEU A 120 17.99 24.21 17.13
C LEU A 120 16.70 23.70 17.74
N THR A 121 15.58 23.88 17.04
CA THR A 121 14.23 23.64 17.58
C THR A 121 13.50 22.48 16.90
N GLY A 122 14.16 21.85 15.93
CA GLY A 122 13.56 20.92 14.97
C GLY A 122 13.05 21.62 13.72
N SER A 123 12.05 21.04 13.05
CA SER A 123 11.50 21.55 11.79
C SER A 123 9.98 21.44 11.76
N THR A 124 9.34 22.36 11.04
CA THR A 124 7.90 22.29 10.76
C THR A 124 7.72 22.15 9.26
N SER A 125 6.93 21.18 8.82
CA SER A 125 6.43 21.11 7.45
C SER A 125 4.94 21.35 7.42
N PHE A 126 4.47 21.86 6.29
CA PHE A 126 3.10 22.29 6.08
C PHE A 126 2.53 21.59 4.84
N TYR A 127 1.21 21.55 4.76
CA TYR A 127 0.48 21.23 3.56
C TYR A 127 0.36 22.47 2.67
N ALA A 128 0.01 22.27 1.39
CA ALA A 128 -0.24 23.36 0.43
C ALA A 128 -1.51 24.18 0.73
N ASN A 129 -2.23 23.88 1.84
CA ASN A 129 -3.30 24.70 2.39
C ASN A 129 -2.82 25.55 3.61
N GLY A 130 -1.53 25.51 3.93
CA GLY A 130 -0.90 26.23 5.03
C GLY A 130 -1.04 25.56 6.40
N GLN A 131 -1.77 24.45 6.52
CA GLN A 131 -1.88 23.72 7.78
C GLN A 131 -0.60 22.94 8.07
N VAL A 132 -0.28 22.78 9.35
CA VAL A 132 0.88 21.98 9.77
C VAL A 132 0.66 20.53 9.32
N LYS A 133 1.67 19.96 8.67
CA LYS A 133 1.73 18.55 8.26
C LYS A 133 2.52 17.74 9.27
N GLN A 134 3.66 18.26 9.68
CA GLN A 134 4.53 17.63 10.67
C GLN A 134 5.27 18.70 11.45
N ARG A 135 5.41 18.48 12.75
CA ARG A 135 6.31 19.24 13.62
C ARG A 135 7.27 18.27 14.27
N VAL A 136 8.56 18.54 14.15
CA VAL A 136 9.61 17.86 14.90
C VAL A 136 10.15 18.84 15.92
N THR A 137 10.21 18.42 17.18
CA THR A 137 10.77 19.20 18.29
C THR A 137 11.93 18.44 18.91
N LEU A 138 13.12 19.05 18.94
CA LEU A 138 14.27 18.52 19.66
C LEU A 138 14.09 18.73 21.16
N LEU A 139 14.35 17.70 21.95
CA LEU A 139 14.31 17.77 23.41
C LEU A 139 15.60 18.37 23.97
N ALA A 140 15.54 18.88 25.20
CA ALA A 140 16.65 19.60 25.85
C ALA A 140 17.94 18.77 25.98
N ASN A 141 17.87 17.45 25.88
CA ASN A 141 19.04 16.57 25.88
C ASN A 141 19.81 16.57 24.54
N GLY A 142 19.32 17.29 23.52
CA GLY A 142 19.96 17.46 22.21
C GLY A 142 20.00 16.19 21.34
N ARG A 143 19.45 15.07 21.83
CA ARG A 143 19.48 13.77 21.13
C ARG A 143 18.08 13.27 20.79
N ASP A 144 17.14 13.50 21.68
CA ASP A 144 15.80 12.95 21.56
C ASP A 144 14.88 13.97 20.90
N SER A 145 13.80 13.47 20.28
CA SER A 145 12.86 14.33 19.59
C SER A 145 11.43 13.83 19.71
N ILE A 146 10.49 14.75 19.50
CA ILE A 146 9.07 14.44 19.36
C ILE A 146 8.66 14.83 17.95
N SER A 147 8.07 13.90 17.22
CA SER A 147 7.40 14.16 15.96
C SER A 147 5.89 14.14 16.16
N GLU A 148 5.23 15.23 15.82
CA GLU A 148 3.78 15.33 15.75
C GLU A 148 3.39 15.39 14.28
N ASN A 149 2.58 14.43 13.83
CA ASN A 149 2.04 14.42 12.47
C ASN A 149 0.56 14.79 12.53
N TYR A 150 0.09 15.51 11.52
CA TYR A 150 -1.26 16.05 11.46
C TYR A 150 -1.92 15.67 10.12
N HIS A 151 -3.23 15.55 10.11
CA HIS A 151 -4.03 15.41 8.89
C HIS A 151 -4.17 16.76 8.18
N GLU A 152 -4.55 16.75 6.90
CA GLU A 152 -4.80 17.95 6.09
C GLU A 152 -5.92 18.86 6.60
N ASN A 153 -6.69 18.43 7.60
CA ASN A 153 -7.70 19.24 8.29
C ASN A 153 -7.22 19.78 9.66
N GLY A 154 -5.94 19.57 9.99
CA GLY A 154 -5.27 20.12 11.17
C GLY A 154 -5.40 19.27 12.41
N GLN A 155 -6.13 18.15 12.34
CA GLN A 155 -6.23 17.22 13.46
C GLN A 155 -4.95 16.41 13.64
N LEU A 156 -4.54 16.19 14.89
CA LEU A 156 -3.37 15.37 15.21
C LEU A 156 -3.59 13.94 14.70
N MET A 157 -2.66 13.45 13.88
CA MET A 157 -2.64 12.08 13.39
C MET A 157 -1.92 11.15 14.36
N ASN A 158 -0.76 11.56 14.88
CA ASN A 158 -0.01 10.82 15.90
C ASN A 158 1.06 11.71 16.53
N ARG A 159 1.57 11.26 17.67
CA ARG A 159 2.72 11.84 18.36
C ARG A 159 3.72 10.75 18.69
N ILE A 160 4.93 10.88 18.16
CA ILE A 160 6.00 9.89 18.24
C ILE A 160 7.15 10.48 19.04
N SER A 161 7.59 9.80 20.08
CA SER A 161 8.84 10.14 20.76
C SER A 161 9.99 9.29 20.20
N TYR A 162 11.18 9.87 20.06
CA TYR A 162 12.37 9.21 19.56
C TYR A 162 13.52 9.34 20.55
N HIS A 163 14.24 8.23 20.77
CA HIS A 163 15.53 8.20 21.44
C HIS A 163 16.66 8.13 20.41
N GLY A 164 17.22 9.29 20.05
CA GLY A 164 18.10 9.40 18.88
C GLY A 164 17.38 9.02 17.58
N LYS A 165 17.83 7.95 16.91
CA LYS A 165 17.27 7.49 15.62
C LYS A 165 16.14 6.46 15.77
N HIS A 166 15.84 6.00 16.98
CA HIS A 166 14.86 4.93 17.23
C HIS A 166 13.61 5.48 17.89
N MET A 167 12.44 4.97 17.55
CA MET A 167 11.21 5.27 18.28
C MET A 167 11.35 4.83 19.73
N ALA A 168 10.84 5.65 20.65
CA ALA A 168 10.81 5.35 22.07
C ALA A 168 9.88 4.17 22.37
N ASP A 169 10.18 3.48 23.47
CA ASP A 169 9.34 2.40 23.97
C ASP A 169 8.03 2.92 24.54
N GLY A 170 6.98 2.10 24.48
CA GLY A 170 5.67 2.41 25.05
C GLY A 170 4.52 2.27 24.06
N GLU A 171 3.37 2.82 24.45
CA GLU A 171 2.17 2.82 23.61
C GLU A 171 2.28 3.90 22.52
N TYR A 172 1.95 3.50 21.30
CA TYR A 172 1.87 4.34 20.13
C TYR A 172 0.43 4.41 19.67
N VAL A 173 -0.12 5.62 19.58
CA VAL A 173 -1.52 5.86 19.20
C VAL A 173 -1.56 6.72 17.94
N SER A 174 -2.40 6.31 17.00
CA SER A 174 -2.77 7.12 15.84
C SER A 174 -4.27 7.40 15.84
N TYR A 175 -4.63 8.55 15.28
CA TYR A 175 -5.99 9.05 15.13
C TYR A 175 -6.30 9.24 13.64
N GLY A 176 -7.56 9.03 13.26
CA GLY A 176 -8.06 9.34 11.93
C GLY A 176 -8.34 10.84 11.73
N PRO A 177 -8.71 11.27 10.52
CA PRO A 177 -9.06 12.65 10.21
C PRO A 177 -10.38 13.12 10.84
N ASN A 178 -11.06 12.26 11.61
CA ASN A 178 -12.22 12.62 12.42
C ASN A 178 -11.89 12.75 13.92
N GLY A 179 -10.61 12.62 14.29
CA GLY A 179 -10.09 12.76 15.65
C GLY A 179 -10.32 11.52 16.51
N ARG A 180 -10.94 10.47 15.98
CA ARG A 180 -11.09 9.18 16.67
C ARG A 180 -9.83 8.35 16.49
N MET A 181 -9.54 7.51 17.48
CA MET A 181 -8.41 6.59 17.43
C MET A 181 -8.56 5.66 16.21
N SER A 182 -7.53 5.63 15.36
CA SER A 182 -7.46 4.75 14.18
C SER A 182 -6.60 3.52 14.45
N SER A 183 -5.59 3.63 15.33
CA SER A 183 -4.81 2.49 15.77
C SER A 183 -4.09 2.73 17.09
N ARG A 184 -3.75 1.63 17.78
CA ARG A 184 -2.78 1.62 18.87
C ARG A 184 -1.88 0.40 18.80
N ALA A 185 -0.62 0.56 19.21
CA ALA A 185 0.38 -0.51 19.24
C ALA A 185 1.37 -0.26 20.39
N PHE A 186 2.18 -1.26 20.72
CA PHE A 186 3.24 -1.13 21.72
C PHE A 186 4.61 -1.38 21.09
N LEU A 187 5.58 -0.54 21.43
CA LEU A 187 6.99 -0.72 21.08
C LEU A 187 7.84 -1.05 22.31
N LYS A 188 8.82 -1.92 22.12
CA LYS A 188 9.86 -2.27 23.10
C LYS A 188 11.19 -2.50 22.40
N GLY A 189 12.25 -1.82 22.82
CA GLY A 189 13.55 -1.82 22.16
C GLY A 189 13.48 -1.38 20.69
N GLY A 190 12.60 -0.44 20.35
CA GLY A 190 12.38 0.01 18.97
C GLY A 190 11.68 -0.99 18.05
N LYS A 191 11.06 -2.04 18.60
CA LYS A 191 10.34 -3.09 17.86
C LYS A 191 8.91 -3.22 18.35
N MET A 192 7.97 -3.59 17.49
CA MET A 192 6.60 -3.92 17.88
C MET A 192 6.58 -5.11 18.85
N HIS A 193 5.93 -4.94 20.00
CA HIS A 193 5.88 -5.93 21.05
C HIS A 193 4.60 -5.76 21.88
N GLY A 194 3.71 -6.74 21.82
CA GLY A 194 2.41 -6.74 22.50
C GLY A 194 1.25 -6.61 21.54
N LEU A 195 0.16 -6.01 22.03
CA LEU A 195 -1.10 -5.87 21.32
C LEU A 195 -1.03 -4.74 20.28
N GLN A 196 -1.53 -5.00 19.08
CA GLN A 196 -1.86 -3.98 18.09
C GLN A 196 -3.36 -4.05 17.81
N GLU A 197 -4.01 -2.90 17.81
CA GLU A 197 -5.41 -2.75 17.42
C GLU A 197 -5.57 -1.65 16.38
N VAL A 198 -6.43 -1.91 15.40
CA VAL A 198 -6.81 -0.97 14.35
C VAL A 198 -8.33 -0.85 14.38
N PHE A 199 -8.82 0.37 14.21
CA PHE A 199 -10.23 0.71 14.35
C PHE A 199 -10.80 1.28 13.05
N TYR A 200 -12.08 1.04 12.85
CA TYR A 200 -12.89 1.73 11.85
C TYR A 200 -13.02 3.22 12.19
N ALA A 201 -13.43 4.02 11.22
CA ALA A 201 -13.67 5.45 11.42
C ALA A 201 -14.71 5.72 12.53
N ASP A 202 -15.67 4.82 12.74
CA ASP A 202 -16.65 4.95 13.82
C ASP A 202 -16.09 4.58 15.21
N GLY A 203 -14.87 4.03 15.29
CA GLY A 203 -14.19 3.61 16.52
C GLY A 203 -14.37 2.14 16.88
N LYS A 204 -15.11 1.35 16.08
CA LYS A 204 -15.21 -0.10 16.29
C LYS A 204 -13.91 -0.80 15.92
N LEU A 205 -13.62 -1.91 16.60
CA LEU A 205 -12.43 -2.71 16.33
C LEU A 205 -12.53 -3.33 14.92
N PHE A 206 -11.55 -3.03 14.06
CA PHE A 206 -11.40 -3.63 12.74
C PHE A 206 -10.44 -4.81 12.78
N GLN A 207 -9.33 -4.66 13.50
CA GLN A 207 -8.27 -5.66 13.54
C GLN A 207 -7.61 -5.68 14.91
N ARG A 208 -7.27 -6.88 15.36
CA ARG A 208 -6.42 -7.13 16.52
C ARG A 208 -5.31 -8.10 16.13
N SER A 209 -4.08 -7.79 16.51
CA SER A 209 -2.90 -8.63 16.30
C SER A 209 -2.03 -8.62 17.55
N HIS A 210 -1.27 -9.68 17.77
CA HIS A 210 -0.20 -9.70 18.78
C HIS A 210 1.17 -9.86 18.13
N PHE A 211 2.17 -9.16 18.68
CA PHE A 211 3.54 -9.18 18.20
C PHE A 211 4.54 -9.49 19.32
N ARG A 212 5.63 -10.15 18.96
CA ARG A 212 6.82 -10.33 19.79
C ARG A 212 8.04 -9.98 18.94
N ASN A 213 8.63 -8.81 19.19
CA ASN A 213 9.83 -8.33 18.49
C ASN A 213 9.64 -8.28 16.97
N ASP A 214 8.62 -7.54 16.51
CA ASP A 214 8.17 -7.37 15.11
C ASP A 214 7.56 -8.60 14.44
N LYS A 215 7.56 -9.77 15.09
CA LYS A 215 6.96 -10.99 14.56
C LYS A 215 5.56 -11.19 15.11
N GLN A 216 4.60 -11.60 14.28
CA GLN A 216 3.29 -12.00 14.76
C GLN A 216 3.42 -13.20 15.69
N ASP A 217 2.80 -13.10 16.85
CA ASP A 217 2.87 -14.10 17.90
C ASP A 217 1.64 -13.98 18.79
N GLY A 218 0.72 -14.94 18.65
CA GLY A 218 -0.62 -14.91 19.23
C GLY A 218 -1.73 -14.81 18.18
N GLU A 219 -2.89 -14.35 18.62
CA GLU A 219 -4.08 -14.26 17.77
C GLU A 219 -4.05 -13.03 16.86
N PHE A 220 -4.36 -13.27 15.59
CA PHE A 220 -4.74 -12.30 14.59
C PHE A 220 -6.24 -12.44 14.33
N LEU A 221 -6.96 -11.33 14.39
CA LEU A 221 -8.41 -11.24 14.26
C LEU A 221 -8.77 -10.03 13.39
N THR A 222 -9.65 -10.21 12.43
CA THR A 222 -10.31 -9.10 11.73
C THR A 222 -11.83 -9.21 11.88
N LEU A 223 -12.48 -8.07 11.99
CA LEU A 223 -13.91 -7.91 12.24
C LEU A 223 -14.49 -6.99 11.17
N ALA A 224 -15.74 -7.24 10.79
CA ALA A 224 -16.56 -6.32 9.99
C ALA A 224 -17.09 -5.16 10.85
N GLU A 225 -17.65 -4.13 10.22
CA GLU A 225 -18.26 -2.97 10.92
C GLU A 225 -19.45 -3.34 11.82
N ASP A 226 -20.10 -4.47 11.55
CA ASP A 226 -21.19 -5.03 12.38
C ASP A 226 -20.68 -5.93 13.53
N GLY A 227 -19.35 -6.11 13.65
CA GLY A 227 -18.70 -6.96 14.64
C GLY A 227 -18.56 -8.43 14.25
N LYS A 228 -18.99 -8.84 13.04
CA LYS A 228 -18.80 -10.22 12.57
C LYS A 228 -17.31 -10.51 12.38
N VAL A 229 -16.85 -11.66 12.86
CA VAL A 229 -15.46 -12.11 12.62
C VAL A 229 -15.29 -12.45 11.14
N LEU A 230 -14.39 -11.73 10.46
CA LEU A 230 -14.05 -11.93 9.06
C LEU A 230 -12.89 -12.91 8.91
N ALA A 231 -11.85 -12.77 9.71
CA ALA A 231 -10.73 -13.68 9.71
C ALA A 231 -10.16 -13.91 11.10
N ARG A 232 -9.60 -15.10 11.29
CA ARG A 232 -8.89 -15.49 12.50
C ARG A 232 -7.71 -16.36 12.13
N LYS A 233 -6.54 -16.09 12.72
CA LYS A 233 -5.34 -16.91 12.59
C LYS A 233 -4.54 -16.85 13.88
N VAL A 234 -3.97 -17.99 14.28
CA VAL A 234 -3.12 -18.05 15.48
C VAL A 234 -1.69 -18.33 15.05
N TRP A 235 -0.76 -17.57 15.63
CA TRP A 235 0.67 -17.70 15.43
C TRP A 235 1.33 -18.11 16.74
N VAL A 236 2.27 -19.05 16.66
CA VAL A 236 3.10 -19.47 17.79
C VAL A 236 4.55 -19.45 17.31
N ASP A 237 5.39 -18.66 17.97
CA ASP A 237 6.81 -18.51 17.63
C ASP A 237 7.06 -18.07 16.17
N GLY A 238 6.14 -17.28 15.62
CA GLY A 238 6.22 -16.78 14.24
C GLY A 238 5.71 -17.75 13.18
N GLU A 239 5.14 -18.88 13.56
CA GLU A 239 4.53 -19.85 12.65
C GLU A 239 3.03 -20.01 12.89
N PRO A 240 2.19 -20.18 11.85
CA PRO A 240 0.78 -20.49 12.03
C PRO A 240 0.58 -21.82 12.77
N ASP A 241 -0.24 -21.84 13.82
CA ASP A 241 -0.57 -23.06 14.57
C ASP A 241 -2.03 -23.04 15.03
N GLY A 242 -2.79 -24.07 14.65
CA GLY A 242 -4.22 -24.19 14.93
C GLY A 242 -5.12 -23.87 13.74
N TRP A 243 -6.42 -23.79 14.02
CA TRP A 243 -7.43 -23.48 13.02
C TRP A 243 -7.43 -22.00 12.68
N SER A 244 -7.40 -21.69 11.39
CA SER A 244 -7.59 -20.36 10.84
C SER A 244 -8.73 -20.35 9.84
N PHE A 245 -9.35 -19.19 9.67
CA PHE A 245 -10.31 -18.97 8.61
C PHE A 245 -10.27 -17.53 8.14
N GLU A 246 -10.79 -17.29 6.95
CA GLU A 246 -11.01 -15.96 6.41
C GLU A 246 -12.30 -15.94 5.58
N SER A 247 -12.89 -14.76 5.45
CA SER A 247 -14.11 -14.51 4.69
C SER A 247 -13.81 -13.67 3.45
N HIS A 248 -14.63 -13.82 2.43
CA HIS A 248 -14.72 -12.88 1.31
C HIS A 248 -15.18 -11.50 1.81
N ASP A 249 -14.98 -10.48 0.99
CA ASP A 249 -15.47 -9.12 1.21
C ASP A 249 -16.99 -9.04 1.46
N ASN A 250 -17.77 -9.98 0.89
CA ASN A 250 -19.20 -10.12 1.10
C ASN A 250 -19.58 -10.86 2.40
N GLY A 251 -18.60 -11.16 3.25
CA GLY A 251 -18.76 -11.81 4.55
C GLY A 251 -19.02 -13.32 4.50
N GLN A 252 -19.01 -13.96 3.34
CA GLN A 252 -19.09 -15.42 3.22
C GLN A 252 -17.73 -16.05 3.49
N LEU A 253 -17.70 -17.22 4.13
CA LEU A 253 -16.45 -17.94 4.40
C LEU A 253 -15.72 -18.18 3.07
N ALA A 254 -14.43 -17.82 2.98
CA ALA A 254 -13.61 -18.01 1.79
C ALA A 254 -12.71 -19.22 1.93
N GLN A 255 -12.06 -19.35 3.09
CA GLN A 255 -11.25 -20.50 3.41
C GLN A 255 -11.24 -20.81 4.90
N LYS A 256 -10.98 -22.09 5.20
CA LYS A 256 -10.73 -22.61 6.53
C LYS A 256 -9.56 -23.58 6.42
N ALA A 257 -8.58 -23.38 7.27
CA ALA A 257 -7.33 -24.13 7.25
C ALA A 257 -6.92 -24.55 8.65
N LEU A 258 -6.26 -25.71 8.75
CA LEU A 258 -5.60 -26.15 9.98
C LEU A 258 -4.10 -26.10 9.76
N TYR A 259 -3.37 -25.44 10.66
CA TYR A 259 -1.92 -25.42 10.67
C TYR A 259 -1.38 -26.14 11.92
N ARG A 260 -0.15 -26.64 11.82
CA ARG A 260 0.64 -27.11 12.96
C ARG A 260 2.11 -26.83 12.68
N LYS A 261 2.74 -25.98 13.50
CA LYS A 261 4.13 -25.51 13.30
C LYS A 261 4.36 -25.08 11.84
N GLY A 262 3.49 -24.19 11.38
CA GLY A 262 3.50 -23.63 10.03
C GLY A 262 3.08 -24.57 8.90
N LYS A 263 2.97 -25.88 9.13
CA LYS A 263 2.54 -26.83 8.09
C LYS A 263 1.02 -26.83 7.97
N LEU A 264 0.53 -26.64 6.75
CA LEU A 264 -0.89 -26.75 6.41
C LEU A 264 -1.32 -28.23 6.46
N LEU A 265 -2.27 -28.58 7.31
CA LEU A 265 -2.78 -29.94 7.50
C LEU A 265 -4.19 -30.14 6.95
N SER A 266 -4.97 -29.09 6.78
CA SER A 266 -6.28 -29.18 6.15
C SER A 266 -6.62 -27.87 5.48
N MET A 267 -7.33 -27.93 4.38
CA MET A 267 -7.84 -26.78 3.67
C MET A 267 -9.24 -27.07 3.17
N GLN A 268 -10.12 -26.09 3.34
CA GLN A 268 -11.45 -26.04 2.75
C GLN A 268 -11.61 -24.65 2.15
N LYS A 269 -12.09 -24.57 0.91
CA LYS A 269 -12.33 -23.30 0.22
C LYS A 269 -13.76 -23.26 -0.29
N TRP A 270 -14.30 -22.05 -0.30
CA TRP A 270 -15.61 -21.73 -0.82
C TRP A 270 -15.51 -20.53 -1.75
N SER A 271 -16.35 -20.51 -2.78
CA SER A 271 -16.46 -19.36 -3.67
C SER A 271 -17.26 -18.23 -3.00
N ARG A 272 -17.32 -17.07 -3.65
CA ARG A 272 -18.10 -15.91 -3.19
C ARG A 272 -19.61 -16.18 -3.07
N ASN A 273 -20.14 -17.26 -3.65
CA ASN A 273 -21.54 -17.65 -3.51
C ASN A 273 -21.77 -18.70 -2.40
N GLY A 274 -20.73 -19.03 -1.63
CA GLY A 274 -20.82 -19.89 -0.46
C GLY A 274 -20.76 -21.38 -0.79
N LYS A 275 -20.63 -21.73 -2.08
CA LYS A 275 -20.45 -23.12 -2.51
C LYS A 275 -19.00 -23.54 -2.33
N PRO A 276 -18.76 -24.76 -1.80
CA PRO A 276 -17.41 -25.29 -1.67
C PRO A 276 -16.76 -25.43 -3.04
N SER A 277 -15.43 -25.36 -3.09
CA SER A 277 -14.63 -25.58 -4.31
C SER A 277 -13.63 -26.72 -4.12
N ILE A 278 -13.00 -26.79 -2.94
CA ILE A 278 -12.06 -27.87 -2.61
C ILE A 278 -12.00 -28.10 -1.10
N ALA A 279 -11.79 -29.36 -0.70
CA ALA A 279 -11.58 -29.78 0.67
C ALA A 279 -10.61 -30.95 0.70
N TRP A 280 -9.61 -30.87 1.57
CA TRP A 280 -8.66 -31.95 1.81
C TRP A 280 -8.06 -31.85 3.21
N GLN A 281 -7.43 -32.94 3.66
CA GLN A 281 -6.67 -32.99 4.89
C GLN A 281 -5.51 -33.99 4.79
N GLN A 282 -4.51 -33.80 5.63
CA GLN A 282 -3.33 -34.64 5.74
C GLN A 282 -2.88 -34.78 7.20
N ASP A 283 -2.16 -35.85 7.50
CA ASP A 283 -1.57 -36.07 8.81
C ASP A 283 -0.28 -35.23 9.01
N ALA A 284 0.33 -35.36 10.20
CA ALA A 284 1.53 -34.61 10.56
C ALA A 284 2.76 -34.96 9.68
N GLN A 285 2.73 -36.10 8.99
CA GLN A 285 3.75 -36.53 8.04
C GLN A 285 3.48 -36.00 6.62
N GLY A 286 2.38 -35.28 6.41
CA GLY A 286 1.99 -34.74 5.11
C GLY A 286 1.32 -35.78 4.21
N ARG A 287 0.83 -36.89 4.77
CA ARG A 287 0.12 -37.92 4.00
C ARG A 287 -1.36 -37.60 4.00
N GLU A 288 -1.98 -37.52 2.82
CA GLU A 288 -3.43 -37.26 2.68
C GLU A 288 -4.27 -38.33 3.39
N GLN A 289 -5.33 -37.90 4.06
CA GLN A 289 -6.24 -38.74 4.83
C GLN A 289 -7.70 -38.37 4.53
N GLY A 290 -8.60 -39.35 4.45
CA GLY A 290 -10.00 -39.10 4.11
C GLY A 290 -10.17 -38.62 2.67
N ASP A 291 -11.31 -37.98 2.39
CA ASP A 291 -11.64 -37.60 1.01
C ASP A 291 -11.00 -36.27 0.61
N VAL A 292 -10.29 -36.27 -0.51
CA VAL A 292 -10.07 -35.03 -1.29
C VAL A 292 -11.31 -34.82 -2.16
N THR A 293 -12.04 -33.74 -1.90
CA THR A 293 -13.27 -33.41 -2.63
C THR A 293 -13.09 -32.12 -3.41
N GLU A 294 -13.49 -32.15 -4.68
CA GLU A 294 -13.56 -30.99 -5.56
C GLU A 294 -15.01 -30.78 -6.00
N TRP A 295 -15.42 -29.53 -6.13
CA TRP A 295 -16.78 -29.14 -6.54
C TRP A 295 -16.73 -28.21 -7.74
N TYR A 296 -17.79 -28.27 -8.56
CA TYR A 296 -18.07 -27.26 -9.57
C TYR A 296 -18.63 -25.99 -8.93
N ASP A 297 -18.56 -24.87 -9.64
CA ASP A 297 -19.11 -23.57 -9.19
C ASP A 297 -20.62 -23.60 -8.88
N ASN A 298 -21.34 -24.58 -9.43
CA ASN A 298 -22.75 -24.79 -9.15
C ASN A 298 -23.00 -25.58 -7.86
N GLY A 299 -21.96 -26.10 -7.19
CA GLY A 299 -22.02 -26.80 -5.90
C GLY A 299 -22.14 -28.31 -6.02
N VAL A 300 -22.20 -28.84 -7.24
CA VAL A 300 -22.16 -30.29 -7.49
C VAL A 300 -20.72 -30.78 -7.26
N ARG A 301 -20.56 -31.92 -6.57
CA ARG A 301 -19.25 -32.57 -6.41
C ARG A 301 -18.72 -32.95 -7.79
N ALA A 302 -17.57 -32.44 -8.18
CA ALA A 302 -16.91 -32.84 -9.42
C ALA A 302 -16.16 -34.16 -9.22
N LYS A 303 -15.51 -34.31 -8.06
CA LYS A 303 -14.61 -35.42 -7.79
C LYS A 303 -14.50 -35.70 -6.30
N VAL A 304 -14.49 -36.96 -5.93
CA VAL A 304 -14.17 -37.44 -4.58
C VAL A 304 -13.07 -38.48 -4.72
N ILE A 305 -11.95 -38.26 -4.03
CA ILE A 305 -10.78 -39.13 -4.04
C ILE A 305 -10.55 -39.60 -2.60
N PRO A 306 -10.95 -40.83 -2.25
CA PRO A 306 -10.68 -41.38 -0.92
C PRO A 306 -9.20 -41.67 -0.74
N MET A 307 -8.59 -41.04 0.26
CA MET A 307 -7.18 -41.17 0.61
C MET A 307 -7.01 -41.83 1.99
N ARG A 308 -6.02 -42.70 2.11
CA ARG A 308 -5.56 -43.27 3.37
C ARG A 308 -4.05 -43.38 3.32
N ASP A 309 -3.37 -42.79 4.30
CA ASP A 309 -1.92 -42.80 4.40
C ASP A 309 -1.21 -42.33 3.12
N GLY A 310 -1.77 -41.31 2.46
CA GLY A 310 -1.22 -40.73 1.23
C GLY A 310 -1.46 -41.55 -0.04
N GLN A 311 -2.23 -42.63 0.06
CA GLN A 311 -2.59 -43.50 -1.08
C GLN A 311 -4.10 -43.51 -1.30
N ARG A 312 -4.53 -43.64 -2.55
CA ARG A 312 -5.95 -43.85 -2.86
C ARG A 312 -6.43 -45.16 -2.24
N HIS A 313 -7.50 -45.12 -1.45
CA HIS A 313 -8.07 -46.29 -0.81
C HIS A 313 -9.58 -46.10 -0.61
N GLY A 314 -10.39 -46.77 -1.43
CA GLY A 314 -11.83 -46.60 -1.51
C GLY A 314 -12.31 -46.35 -2.94
N LEU A 315 -13.51 -45.80 -3.08
CA LEU A 315 -14.14 -45.55 -4.38
C LEU A 315 -13.88 -44.11 -4.84
N LEU A 316 -12.99 -43.93 -5.82
CA LEU A 316 -12.90 -42.64 -6.51
C LEU A 316 -14.17 -42.45 -7.34
N GLN A 317 -14.79 -41.29 -7.20
CA GLN A 317 -16.01 -40.93 -7.91
C GLN A 317 -15.83 -39.62 -8.68
N VAL A 318 -16.35 -39.56 -9.91
CA VAL A 318 -16.35 -38.37 -10.77
C VAL A 318 -17.77 -38.13 -11.27
N TRP A 319 -18.24 -36.90 -11.19
CA TRP A 319 -19.55 -36.49 -11.71
C TRP A 319 -19.39 -35.39 -12.76
N ALA A 320 -20.43 -35.22 -13.57
CA ALA A 320 -20.61 -34.06 -14.43
C ALA A 320 -21.17 -32.88 -13.64
N SER A 321 -21.12 -31.69 -14.21
CA SER A 321 -21.68 -30.48 -13.61
C SER A 321 -23.21 -30.56 -13.38
N ASP A 322 -23.93 -31.38 -14.12
CA ASP A 322 -25.37 -31.62 -13.90
C ASP A 322 -25.68 -32.61 -12.77
N GLY A 323 -24.66 -33.16 -12.10
CA GLY A 323 -24.82 -34.16 -11.03
C GLY A 323 -24.78 -35.61 -11.52
N SER A 324 -24.73 -35.86 -12.83
CA SER A 324 -24.66 -37.22 -13.36
C SER A 324 -23.33 -37.87 -13.01
N LEU A 325 -23.37 -39.07 -12.44
CA LEU A 325 -22.17 -39.85 -12.13
C LEU A 325 -21.50 -40.32 -13.44
N LEU A 326 -20.26 -39.93 -13.66
CA LEU A 326 -19.50 -40.27 -14.88
C LEU A 326 -18.58 -41.46 -14.67
N GLN A 327 -17.99 -41.63 -13.49
CA GLN A 327 -16.98 -42.65 -13.28
C GLN A 327 -16.89 -43.07 -11.82
N ILE A 328 -16.73 -44.39 -11.60
CA ILE A 328 -16.32 -44.97 -10.32
C ILE A 328 -15.08 -45.82 -10.56
N VAL A 329 -14.04 -45.59 -9.76
CA VAL A 329 -12.80 -46.35 -9.80
C VAL A 329 -12.48 -46.87 -8.39
N PRO A 330 -12.64 -48.17 -8.13
CA PRO A 330 -12.22 -48.77 -6.87
C PRO A 330 -10.69 -48.81 -6.72
N TYR A 331 -10.18 -48.35 -5.59
CA TYR A 331 -8.76 -48.40 -5.22
C TYR A 331 -8.55 -49.12 -3.90
N GLU A 332 -7.46 -49.87 -3.84
CA GLU A 332 -6.93 -50.47 -2.61
C GLU A 332 -5.41 -50.24 -2.58
N HIS A 333 -4.94 -49.51 -1.57
CA HIS A 333 -3.51 -49.24 -1.33
C HIS A 333 -2.82 -48.62 -2.56
N GLY A 334 -3.45 -47.57 -3.10
CA GLY A 334 -2.95 -46.80 -4.25
C GLY A 334 -3.17 -47.46 -5.61
N LYS A 335 -3.61 -48.72 -5.65
CA LYS A 335 -3.78 -49.49 -6.89
C LYS A 335 -5.25 -49.68 -7.21
N LYS A 336 -5.61 -49.65 -8.49
CA LYS A 336 -6.98 -50.00 -8.91
C LYS A 336 -7.27 -51.46 -8.56
N GLN A 337 -8.41 -51.72 -7.93
CA GLN A 337 -8.78 -53.05 -7.43
C GLN A 337 -10.30 -53.23 -7.48
N GLY A 338 -10.80 -54.07 -8.38
CA GLY A 338 -12.23 -54.30 -8.61
C GLY A 338 -12.72 -53.76 -9.94
N ILE A 339 -14.03 -53.46 -10.04
CA ILE A 339 -14.66 -53.04 -11.30
C ILE A 339 -14.73 -51.53 -11.40
N GLU A 340 -13.93 -50.97 -12.30
CA GLU A 340 -14.07 -49.59 -12.76
C GLU A 340 -15.24 -49.48 -13.74
N ARG A 341 -16.08 -48.46 -13.58
CA ARG A 341 -17.25 -48.22 -14.44
C ARG A 341 -17.28 -46.78 -14.90
N ARG A 342 -17.74 -46.58 -16.15
CA ARG A 342 -17.94 -45.27 -16.75
C ARG A 342 -19.30 -45.17 -17.43
N TRP A 343 -19.97 -44.05 -17.23
CA TRP A 343 -21.27 -43.74 -17.80
C TRP A 343 -21.23 -42.43 -18.60
N ASP A 344 -22.20 -42.25 -19.49
CA ASP A 344 -22.52 -40.93 -20.03
C ASP A 344 -23.44 -40.14 -19.07
N LYS A 345 -23.73 -38.88 -19.43
CA LYS A 345 -24.60 -38.00 -18.64
C LYS A 345 -26.06 -38.47 -18.54
N ARG A 346 -26.50 -39.43 -19.37
CA ARG A 346 -27.85 -40.01 -19.32
C ARG A 346 -27.91 -41.26 -18.45
N GLY A 347 -26.78 -41.64 -17.84
CA GLY A 347 -26.66 -42.85 -17.03
C GLY A 347 -26.46 -44.13 -17.86
N LYS A 348 -26.23 -44.04 -19.17
CA LYS A 348 -25.91 -45.22 -19.99
C LYS A 348 -24.46 -45.62 -19.71
N GLN A 349 -24.25 -46.86 -19.28
CA GLN A 349 -22.90 -47.40 -19.08
C GLN A 349 -22.17 -47.47 -20.43
N LEU A 350 -21.04 -46.78 -20.51
CA LEU A 350 -20.19 -46.75 -21.71
C LEU A 350 -19.24 -47.95 -21.73
N TRP A 351 -18.65 -48.28 -20.57
CA TRP A 351 -17.77 -49.44 -20.41
C TRP A 351 -17.54 -49.76 -18.93
N GLN A 352 -17.03 -50.96 -18.70
CA GLN A 352 -16.46 -51.38 -17.42
C GLN A 352 -15.13 -52.10 -17.64
N LYS A 353 -14.22 -52.01 -16.66
CA LYS A 353 -12.92 -52.68 -16.66
C LYS A 353 -12.66 -53.32 -15.31
N ALA A 354 -12.24 -54.57 -15.30
CA ALA A 354 -11.81 -55.25 -14.09
C ALA A 354 -10.32 -54.97 -13.83
N TRP A 355 -9.98 -54.72 -12.58
CA TRP A 355 -8.61 -54.44 -12.14
C TRP A 355 -8.24 -55.34 -10.97
N GLN A 356 -7.01 -55.84 -10.98
CA GLN A 356 -6.42 -56.56 -9.86
C GLN A 356 -4.99 -56.04 -9.65
N ALA A 357 -4.72 -55.54 -8.44
CA ALA A 357 -3.43 -54.97 -8.05
C ALA A 357 -2.87 -53.94 -9.05
N GLY A 358 -3.75 -53.12 -9.65
CA GLY A 358 -3.39 -52.08 -10.61
C GLY A 358 -3.23 -52.54 -12.07
N ALA A 359 -3.29 -53.84 -12.34
CA ALA A 359 -3.31 -54.38 -13.70
C ALA A 359 -4.75 -54.60 -14.18
N GLN A 360 -5.01 -54.33 -15.45
CA GLN A 360 -6.32 -54.62 -16.05
C GLN A 360 -6.44 -56.14 -16.20
N ALA A 361 -7.42 -56.74 -15.54
CA ALA A 361 -7.71 -58.16 -15.71
C ALA A 361 -8.31 -58.39 -17.11
N PRO A 362 -8.01 -59.52 -17.76
CA PRO A 362 -8.67 -59.90 -19.01
C PRO A 362 -10.18 -59.89 -18.80
N ALA A 363 -10.93 -59.39 -19.77
CA ALA A 363 -12.38 -59.48 -19.74
C ALA A 363 -12.74 -60.96 -19.63
N GLY A 364 -13.35 -61.36 -18.51
CA GLY A 364 -13.88 -62.72 -18.36
C GLY A 364 -14.83 -62.99 -19.52
N GLN A 365 -14.57 -64.07 -20.26
CA GLN A 365 -15.45 -64.61 -21.30
C GLN A 365 -16.78 -65.06 -20.69
#